data_AF-A0A173MHM6-F1
#
_entry.id   AF-A0A173MHM6-F1
#
_cell.length_a   1.000
_cell.length_b   1.000
_cell.length_c   1.000
_cell.angle_alpha   90.00
_cell.angle_beta   90.00
_cell.angle_gamma   90.00
#
_symmetry.space_group_name_H-M   'P 1'
#
loop_
_entity.id
_entity.type
_entity.pdbx_description
1 polymer ?
#
loop_
_entity_poly.entity_id
_entity_poly.type
_entity_poly.pdbx_seq_one_letter_code
_entity_poly.pdbx_strand_id
1 'polypeptide(L)'
;MALPITESQARRATVWLKTHFEQDITAALANTPWTIDLVCAIACQETAYKWLYWINTHQPDIILQRCVLDASGDFPGTSRKAFPKNRTAFEAKYGPALTNMLIEEGNKQRAMPQPDAPNRYKPAKYLYKGYGLFQNDLQNITDNPSFFENRQWYNMGDCVKQLVVELERKAAHASDLRTTVRMYNGSGQRAENYADNVMQFHEIAKMV
;
A
#
# COMPACT_ATOMS: atom_id res chain seq x y z
N MET A 1 2.36 21.24 1.98
CA MET A 1 2.24 20.49 0.70
C MET A 1 0.80 20.06 0.50
N ALA A 2 0.41 19.70 -0.72
CA ALA A 2 -0.92 19.13 -0.93
C ALA A 2 -0.97 17.72 -0.33
N LEU A 3 -1.93 17.48 0.55
CA LEU A 3 -2.30 16.14 1.00
C LEU A 3 -2.80 15.31 -0.20
N PRO A 4 -2.57 13.98 -0.22
CA PRO A 4 -3.10 13.12 -1.30
C PRO A 4 -4.64 13.07 -1.32
N ILE A 5 -5.26 13.36 -0.18
CA ILE A 5 -6.71 13.44 0.02
C ILE A 5 -7.04 14.58 0.99
N THR A 6 -8.27 15.08 0.93
CA THR A 6 -8.75 16.10 1.87
C THR A 6 -9.01 15.52 3.27
N GLU A 7 -9.17 16.36 4.29
CA GLU A 7 -9.55 15.93 5.64
C GLU A 7 -10.86 15.13 5.64
N SER A 8 -11.88 15.61 4.92
CA SER A 8 -13.18 14.90 4.82
C SER A 8 -13.02 13.50 4.21
N GLN A 9 -12.16 13.38 3.20
CA GLN A 9 -11.81 12.09 2.63
C GLN A 9 -11.02 11.20 3.61
N ALA A 10 -10.11 11.76 4.40
CA ALA A 10 -9.35 11.03 5.42
C ALA A 10 -10.25 10.51 6.56
N ARG A 11 -11.22 11.31 7.01
CA ARG A 11 -12.25 10.86 7.97
C ARG A 11 -13.06 9.71 7.40
N ARG A 12 -13.54 9.86 6.16
CA ARG A 12 -14.30 8.81 5.47
C ARG A 12 -13.49 7.53 5.27
N ALA A 13 -12.22 7.65 4.92
CA ALA A 13 -11.28 6.53 4.80
C ALA A 13 -11.10 5.81 6.14
N THR A 14 -10.92 6.57 7.23
CA THR A 14 -10.77 6.02 8.58
C THR A 14 -12.02 5.28 9.03
N VAL A 15 -13.20 5.89 8.91
CA VAL A 15 -14.49 5.23 9.24
C VAL A 15 -14.61 3.92 8.47
N TRP A 16 -14.35 3.94 7.16
CA TRP A 16 -14.47 2.76 6.32
C TRP A 16 -13.50 1.64 6.75
N LEU A 17 -12.23 1.96 7.01
CA LEU A 17 -11.24 0.99 7.48
C LEU A 17 -11.64 0.37 8.82
N LYS A 18 -12.02 1.19 9.82
CA LYS A 18 -12.46 0.70 11.13
C LYS A 18 -13.70 -0.19 11.00
N THR A 19 -14.68 0.25 10.19
CA THR A 19 -15.95 -0.49 9.99
C THR A 19 -15.73 -1.90 9.41
N HIS A 20 -14.79 -2.05 8.48
CA HIS A 20 -14.63 -3.30 7.74
C HIS A 20 -13.47 -4.17 8.19
N PHE A 21 -12.49 -3.60 8.89
CA PHE A 21 -11.21 -4.28 9.15
C PHE A 21 -10.65 -4.05 10.56
N GLU A 22 -11.36 -3.37 11.47
CA GLU A 22 -10.86 -3.12 12.83
C GLU A 22 -10.46 -4.41 13.56
N GLN A 23 -11.24 -5.48 13.41
CA GLN A 23 -10.92 -6.76 14.04
C GLN A 23 -9.59 -7.33 13.52
N ASP A 24 -9.39 -7.36 12.20
CA ASP A 24 -8.16 -7.87 11.58
C ASP A 24 -6.95 -7.01 11.94
N ILE A 25 -7.12 -5.67 11.91
CA ILE A 25 -6.07 -4.73 12.26
C ILE A 25 -5.68 -4.90 13.73
N THR A 26 -6.66 -4.88 14.63
CA THR A 26 -6.41 -5.00 16.09
C THR A 26 -5.74 -6.33 16.43
N ALA A 27 -6.20 -7.43 15.81
CA ALA A 27 -5.57 -8.73 15.99
C ALA A 27 -4.11 -8.75 15.52
N ALA A 28 -3.80 -8.11 14.39
CA ALA A 28 -2.43 -8.02 13.86
C ALA A 28 -1.52 -7.06 14.64
N LEU A 29 -2.10 -6.07 15.33
CA LEU A 29 -1.38 -5.14 16.20
C LEU A 29 -1.19 -5.67 17.63
N ALA A 30 -1.76 -6.82 17.97
CA ALA A 30 -1.67 -7.39 19.31
C ALA A 30 -0.19 -7.55 19.73
N ASN A 31 0.13 -7.05 20.93
CA ASN A 31 1.48 -7.02 21.51
C ASN A 31 2.48 -6.08 20.80
N THR A 32 1.99 -5.15 19.98
CA THR A 32 2.82 -4.07 19.41
C THR A 32 2.44 -2.74 20.06
N PRO A 33 3.32 -1.71 20.05
CA PRO A 33 2.98 -0.37 20.52
C PRO A 33 2.18 0.44 19.49
N TRP A 34 1.90 -0.12 18.31
CA TRP A 34 1.27 0.57 17.19
C TRP A 34 -0.25 0.60 17.34
N THR A 35 -0.87 1.67 16.85
CA THR A 35 -2.32 1.90 16.98
C THR A 35 -3.04 1.72 15.64
N ILE A 36 -4.33 1.39 15.71
CA ILE A 36 -5.19 1.38 14.53
C ILE A 36 -5.23 2.75 13.84
N ASP A 37 -5.15 3.84 14.60
CA ASP A 37 -5.18 5.20 14.05
C ASP A 37 -3.95 5.48 13.19
N LEU A 38 -2.76 5.00 13.58
CA LEU A 38 -1.55 5.08 12.76
C LEU A 38 -1.69 4.25 11.48
N VAL A 39 -2.25 3.03 11.59
CA VAL A 39 -2.52 2.17 10.42
C VAL A 39 -3.46 2.85 9.44
N CYS A 40 -4.55 3.44 9.91
CA CYS A 40 -5.47 4.23 9.09
C CYS A 40 -4.77 5.43 8.45
N ALA A 41 -3.93 6.14 9.20
CA ALA A 41 -3.18 7.29 8.69
C ALA A 41 -2.21 6.92 7.55
N ILE A 42 -1.51 5.80 7.68
CA ILE A 42 -0.62 5.28 6.64
C ILE A 42 -1.44 4.86 5.41
N ALA A 43 -2.56 4.13 5.59
CA ALA A 43 -3.44 3.78 4.45
C ALA A 43 -4.00 5.01 3.71
N CYS A 44 -4.34 6.08 4.44
CA CYS A 44 -4.75 7.37 3.88
C CYS A 44 -3.67 7.97 2.96
N GLN A 45 -2.42 7.96 3.43
CA GLN A 45 -1.29 8.49 2.68
C GLN A 45 -0.92 7.61 1.48
N GLU A 46 -0.95 6.29 1.64
CA GLU A 46 -0.45 5.34 0.63
C GLU A 46 -1.40 5.17 -0.55
N THR A 47 -2.70 4.97 -0.33
CA THR A 47 -3.58 4.48 -1.40
C THR A 47 -5.00 5.03 -1.40
N ALA A 48 -5.42 5.80 -0.39
CA ALA A 48 -6.81 6.24 -0.28
C ALA A 48 -7.29 7.13 -1.43
N TYR A 49 -6.40 7.88 -2.06
CA TYR A 49 -6.70 8.64 -3.28
C TYR A 49 -7.19 7.76 -4.44
N LYS A 50 -6.93 6.45 -4.41
CA LYS A 50 -7.50 5.46 -5.34
C LYS A 50 -8.74 4.79 -4.77
N TRP A 51 -8.61 4.06 -3.67
CA TRP A 51 -9.66 3.14 -3.26
C TRP A 51 -10.92 3.82 -2.71
N LEU A 52 -10.85 5.08 -2.26
CA LEU A 52 -12.05 5.85 -1.90
C LEU A 52 -13.04 6.04 -3.06
N TYR A 53 -12.57 5.85 -4.30
CA TYR A 53 -13.45 5.84 -5.47
C TYR A 53 -14.32 4.57 -5.56
N TRP A 54 -13.90 3.48 -4.92
CA TRP A 54 -14.54 2.16 -5.03
C TRP A 54 -15.46 1.81 -3.86
N ILE A 55 -15.31 2.48 -2.70
CA ILE A 55 -15.91 2.06 -1.43
C ILE A 55 -17.45 2.03 -1.42
N ASN A 56 -18.10 2.70 -2.36
CA ASN A 56 -19.57 2.70 -2.48
C ASN A 56 -20.10 1.66 -3.48
N THR A 57 -19.23 1.03 -4.27
CA THR A 57 -19.63 0.20 -5.42
C THR A 57 -19.00 -1.19 -5.41
N HIS A 58 -18.00 -1.43 -4.55
CA HIS A 58 -17.28 -2.69 -4.46
C HIS A 58 -17.18 -3.15 -3.01
N GLN A 59 -17.12 -4.46 -2.83
CA GLN A 59 -16.94 -5.06 -1.50
C GLN A 59 -15.53 -4.76 -0.94
N PRO A 60 -15.37 -4.64 0.39
CA PRO A 60 -14.08 -4.31 1.01
C PRO A 60 -12.94 -5.27 0.66
N ASP A 61 -13.23 -6.57 0.59
CA ASP A 61 -12.27 -7.60 0.20
C ASP A 61 -11.77 -7.39 -1.23
N ILE A 62 -12.67 -7.11 -2.18
CA ILE A 62 -12.31 -6.79 -3.55
C ILE A 62 -11.44 -5.53 -3.59
N ILE A 63 -11.79 -4.49 -2.83
CA ILE A 63 -10.99 -3.26 -2.79
C ILE A 63 -9.56 -3.55 -2.32
N LEU A 64 -9.40 -4.28 -1.23
CA LEU A 64 -8.10 -4.66 -0.68
C LEU A 64 -7.24 -5.40 -1.71
N GLN A 65 -7.82 -6.39 -2.38
CA GLN A 65 -7.14 -7.16 -3.42
C GLN A 65 -6.66 -6.31 -4.61
N ARG A 66 -7.33 -5.19 -4.88
CA ARG A 66 -7.07 -4.32 -6.04
C ARG A 66 -6.11 -3.19 -5.72
N CYS A 67 -5.60 -3.09 -4.50
CA CYS A 67 -4.50 -2.18 -4.16
C CYS A 67 -3.14 -2.72 -4.67
N VAL A 68 -3.06 -3.01 -5.97
CA VAL A 68 -1.83 -3.35 -6.70
C VAL A 68 -1.49 -2.17 -7.61
N LEU A 69 -0.58 -1.32 -7.16
CA LEU A 69 -0.31 -0.01 -7.74
C LEU A 69 1.17 0.16 -8.05
N ASP A 70 1.48 1.30 -8.68
CA ASP A 70 2.79 1.67 -9.19
C ASP A 70 3.40 0.61 -10.12
N ALA A 71 3.24 0.83 -11.42
CA ALA A 71 3.99 0.04 -12.39
C ALA A 71 5.51 0.21 -12.14
N SER A 72 6.25 -0.88 -12.32
CA SER A 72 7.72 -0.89 -12.27
C SER A 72 8.29 -0.10 -13.47
N GLY A 73 9.58 -0.25 -13.78
CA GLY A 73 10.17 0.38 -14.96
C GLY A 73 9.60 -0.08 -16.32
N ASP A 74 8.53 -0.87 -16.35
CA ASP A 74 7.79 -1.21 -17.57
C ASP A 74 6.87 -0.08 -18.07
N PHE A 75 6.49 0.89 -17.21
CA PHE A 75 5.59 1.97 -17.63
C PHE A 75 6.32 2.98 -18.52
N PRO A 76 5.73 3.41 -19.66
CA PRO A 76 6.39 4.31 -20.60
C PRO A 76 6.93 5.59 -19.94
N GLY A 77 8.18 5.95 -20.26
CA GLY A 77 8.83 7.15 -19.73
C GLY A 77 9.28 7.05 -18.28
N THR A 78 9.21 5.87 -17.65
CA THR A 78 9.66 5.66 -16.28
C THR A 78 10.88 4.77 -16.21
N SER A 79 11.60 4.85 -15.09
CA SER A 79 12.71 3.94 -14.79
C SER A 79 12.72 3.62 -13.31
N ARG A 80 13.25 2.45 -12.97
CA ARG A 80 13.40 2.00 -11.58
C ARG A 80 14.82 1.46 -11.37
N LYS A 81 15.46 1.91 -10.29
CA LYS A 81 16.79 1.43 -9.88
C LYS A 81 16.70 0.17 -9.01
N ALA A 82 15.80 0.19 -8.02
CA ALA A 82 15.56 -0.94 -7.12
C ALA A 82 15.06 -2.17 -7.90
N PHE A 83 15.37 -3.35 -7.38
CA PHE A 83 14.86 -4.60 -7.94
C PHE A 83 13.38 -4.80 -7.60
N PRO A 84 12.56 -5.40 -8.49
CA PRO A 84 12.84 -5.60 -9.91
C PRO A 84 12.77 -4.29 -10.68
N LYS A 85 13.76 -4.08 -11.57
CA LYS A 85 13.81 -2.88 -12.42
C LYS A 85 12.65 -2.83 -13.41
N ASN A 86 12.28 -3.99 -13.96
CA ASN A 86 11.21 -4.19 -14.94
C ASN A 86 10.77 -5.66 -14.93
N ARG A 87 9.72 -5.99 -15.70
CA ARG A 87 9.20 -7.35 -15.87
C ARG A 87 10.28 -8.35 -16.26
N THR A 88 11.10 -8.03 -17.25
CA THR A 88 12.15 -8.93 -17.76
C THR A 88 13.14 -9.33 -16.68
N ALA A 89 13.59 -8.37 -15.86
CA ALA A 89 14.51 -8.63 -14.76
C ALA A 89 13.88 -9.50 -13.66
N PHE A 90 12.58 -9.35 -13.41
CA PHE A 90 11.87 -10.19 -12.45
C PHE A 90 11.68 -11.62 -12.98
N GLU A 91 11.25 -11.74 -14.24
CA GLU A 91 11.01 -13.03 -14.91
C GLU A 91 12.27 -13.89 -14.98
N ALA A 92 13.42 -13.26 -15.25
CA ALA A 92 14.71 -13.95 -15.24
C ALA A 92 15.07 -14.55 -13.86
N LYS A 93 14.57 -13.97 -12.76
CA LYS A 93 14.89 -14.41 -11.40
C LYS A 93 13.85 -15.39 -10.82
N TYR A 94 12.56 -15.12 -11.01
CA TYR A 94 11.48 -15.89 -10.39
C TYR A 94 10.64 -16.69 -11.38
N GLY A 95 10.98 -16.64 -12.67
CA GLY A 95 10.33 -17.39 -13.71
C GLY A 95 9.01 -16.78 -14.21
N PRO A 96 8.51 -17.31 -15.34
CA PRO A 96 7.34 -16.78 -16.03
C PRO A 96 6.03 -17.00 -15.27
N ALA A 97 5.91 -18.08 -14.51
CA ALA A 97 4.66 -18.40 -13.80
C ALA A 97 4.31 -17.32 -12.76
N LEU A 98 5.24 -16.99 -11.87
CA LEU A 98 5.02 -15.96 -10.87
C LEU A 98 4.88 -14.57 -11.51
N THR A 99 5.70 -14.28 -12.53
CA THR A 99 5.63 -13.02 -13.27
C THR A 99 4.26 -12.79 -13.90
N ASN A 100 3.72 -13.80 -14.59
CA ASN A 100 2.42 -13.72 -15.24
C ASN A 100 1.30 -13.56 -14.20
N MET A 101 1.38 -14.29 -13.08
CA MET A 101 0.44 -14.13 -11.98
C MET A 101 0.40 -12.68 -11.47
N LEU A 102 1.56 -12.08 -11.17
CA LEU A 102 1.61 -10.70 -10.68
C LEU A 102 1.12 -9.67 -11.73
N ILE A 103 1.34 -9.92 -13.01
CA ILE A 103 0.79 -9.11 -14.11
C ILE A 103 -0.73 -9.24 -14.17
N GLU A 104 -1.27 -10.44 -14.00
CA GLU A 104 -2.72 -10.68 -13.95
C GLU A 104 -3.35 -9.93 -12.77
N GLU A 105 -2.72 -9.92 -11.60
CA GLU A 105 -3.18 -9.15 -10.44
C GLU A 105 -3.20 -7.64 -10.70
N GLY A 106 -2.15 -7.10 -11.33
CA GLY A 106 -2.13 -5.72 -11.80
C GLY A 106 -3.23 -5.43 -12.83
N ASN A 107 -3.52 -6.38 -13.72
CA ASN A 107 -4.61 -6.23 -14.69
C ASN A 107 -6.01 -6.27 -14.08
N LYS A 108 -6.20 -6.97 -12.95
CA LYS A 108 -7.45 -6.87 -12.18
C LYS A 108 -7.64 -5.46 -11.62
N GLN A 109 -6.58 -4.82 -11.12
CA GLN A 109 -6.63 -3.41 -10.70
C GLN A 109 -6.96 -2.48 -11.88
N ARG A 110 -6.33 -2.69 -13.04
CA ARG A 110 -6.58 -1.90 -14.25
C ARG A 110 -8.03 -2.01 -14.75
N ALA A 111 -8.68 -3.14 -14.48
CA ALA A 111 -10.08 -3.38 -14.81
C ALA A 111 -11.07 -2.65 -13.88
N MET A 112 -10.61 -2.11 -12.75
CA MET A 112 -11.41 -1.26 -11.87
C MET A 112 -11.62 0.12 -12.50
N PRO A 113 -12.78 0.76 -12.29
CA PRO A 113 -13.00 2.11 -12.78
C PRO A 113 -12.05 3.09 -12.08
N GLN A 114 -11.52 4.06 -12.82
CA GLN A 114 -10.53 5.04 -12.33
C GLN A 114 -11.05 6.47 -12.52
N PRO A 115 -10.62 7.45 -11.71
CA PRO A 115 -11.01 8.85 -11.89
C PRO A 115 -10.75 9.38 -13.30
N ASP A 116 -9.65 8.97 -13.93
CA ASP A 116 -9.22 9.36 -15.28
C ASP A 116 -9.54 8.32 -16.36
N ALA A 117 -10.08 7.16 -15.98
CA ALA A 117 -10.52 6.11 -16.88
C ALA A 117 -11.74 5.36 -16.30
N PRO A 118 -12.93 5.99 -16.32
CA PRO A 118 -14.13 5.41 -15.71
C PRO A 118 -14.54 4.09 -16.37
N ASN A 119 -14.19 3.90 -17.65
CA ASN A 119 -14.45 2.68 -18.42
C ASN A 119 -13.37 1.59 -18.28
N ARG A 120 -12.49 1.70 -17.29
CA ARG A 120 -11.29 0.87 -17.03
C ARG A 120 -10.17 1.02 -18.05
N TYR A 121 -8.95 0.69 -17.64
CA TYR A 121 -7.83 0.60 -18.57
C TYR A 121 -7.80 -0.76 -19.28
N LYS A 122 -7.25 -0.80 -20.49
CA LYS A 122 -6.95 -2.07 -21.19
C LYS A 122 -5.85 -2.83 -20.44
N PRO A 123 -5.85 -4.18 -20.48
CA PRO A 123 -4.75 -4.98 -19.94
C PRO A 123 -3.39 -4.54 -20.50
N ALA A 124 -2.36 -4.63 -19.67
CA ALA A 124 -0.98 -4.34 -20.03
C ALA A 124 -0.03 -5.40 -19.44
N LYS A 125 1.15 -5.56 -20.06
CA LYS A 125 2.20 -6.45 -19.57
C LYS A 125 3.15 -5.74 -18.59
N TYR A 126 2.58 -4.93 -17.70
CA TYR A 126 3.36 -4.21 -16.68
C TYR A 126 3.45 -5.06 -15.42
N LEU A 127 4.66 -5.19 -14.89
CA LEU A 127 4.85 -5.65 -13.52
C LEU A 127 4.64 -4.46 -12.59
N TYR A 128 3.75 -4.60 -11.62
CA TYR A 128 3.53 -3.59 -10.57
C TYR A 128 4.44 -3.87 -9.39
N LYS A 129 4.74 -2.83 -8.58
CA LYS A 129 5.65 -2.96 -7.44
C LYS A 129 5.00 -2.77 -6.08
N GLY A 130 3.87 -2.06 -5.96
CA GLY A 130 3.22 -1.83 -4.67
C GLY A 130 2.04 -2.76 -4.46
N TYR A 131 2.03 -3.52 -3.36
CA TYR A 131 0.99 -4.51 -3.06
C TYR A 131 0.29 -4.24 -1.72
N GLY A 132 -1.04 -4.24 -1.74
CA GLY A 132 -1.89 -3.98 -0.56
C GLY A 132 -2.06 -2.50 -0.24
N LEU A 133 -2.89 -2.20 0.77
CA LEU A 133 -3.22 -0.83 1.17
C LEU A 133 -2.00 -0.01 1.63
N PHE A 134 -0.97 -0.69 2.15
CA PHE A 134 0.26 -0.08 2.66
C PHE A 134 1.42 -0.11 1.65
N GLN A 135 1.15 -0.56 0.41
CA GLN A 135 2.11 -0.59 -0.70
C GLN A 135 3.42 -1.34 -0.38
N ASN A 136 3.30 -2.58 0.14
CA ASN A 136 4.45 -3.46 0.35
C ASN A 136 5.20 -3.64 -0.99
N ASP A 137 6.44 -3.16 -1.04
CA ASP A 137 7.21 -3.11 -2.27
C ASP A 137 7.67 -4.52 -2.69
N LEU A 138 7.48 -4.88 -3.96
CA LEU A 138 7.86 -6.15 -4.56
C LEU A 138 9.34 -6.51 -4.37
N GLN A 139 10.21 -5.55 -4.08
CA GLN A 139 11.59 -5.84 -3.68
C GLN A 139 11.66 -6.75 -2.45
N ASN A 140 10.69 -6.67 -1.54
CA ASN A 140 10.61 -7.45 -0.31
C ASN A 140 10.34 -8.94 -0.55
N ILE A 141 10.05 -9.35 -1.79
CA ILE A 141 9.97 -10.76 -2.16
C ILE A 141 11.27 -11.53 -1.91
N THR A 142 12.41 -10.84 -1.80
CA THR A 142 13.69 -11.48 -1.44
C THR A 142 13.69 -12.01 -0.02
N ASP A 143 12.96 -11.36 0.88
CA ASP A 143 12.97 -11.65 2.30
C ASP A 143 11.68 -12.35 2.74
N ASN A 144 10.57 -12.08 2.03
CA ASN A 144 9.26 -12.68 2.28
C ASN A 144 8.56 -13.07 0.95
N PRO A 145 9.02 -14.15 0.29
CA PRO A 145 8.43 -14.60 -0.97
C PRO A 145 6.96 -15.02 -0.83
N SER A 146 6.59 -15.62 0.32
CA SER A 146 5.23 -16.10 0.58
C SER A 146 4.17 -15.01 0.49
N PHE A 147 4.51 -13.75 0.84
CA PHE A 147 3.58 -12.64 0.73
C PHE A 147 3.07 -12.45 -0.71
N PHE A 148 3.98 -12.63 -1.67
CA PHE A 148 3.68 -12.42 -3.09
C PHE A 148 3.16 -13.69 -3.74
N GLU A 149 3.78 -14.84 -3.48
CA GLU A 149 3.40 -16.13 -4.05
C GLU A 149 1.97 -16.54 -3.65
N ASN A 150 1.60 -16.31 -2.39
CA ASN A 150 0.31 -16.70 -1.84
C ASN A 150 -0.72 -15.57 -1.82
N ARG A 151 -0.42 -14.43 -2.45
CA ARG A 151 -1.29 -13.24 -2.48
C ARG A 151 -1.73 -12.77 -1.10
N GLN A 152 -0.82 -12.74 -0.13
CA GLN A 152 -1.17 -12.36 1.24
C GLN A 152 -1.65 -10.91 1.36
N TRP A 153 -1.40 -10.06 0.35
CA TRP A 153 -2.02 -8.73 0.28
C TRP A 153 -3.55 -8.76 0.14
N TYR A 154 -4.16 -9.93 -0.08
CA TYR A 154 -5.59 -10.15 -0.06
C TYR A 154 -6.17 -10.17 1.37
N ASN A 155 -5.33 -10.30 2.39
CA ASN A 155 -5.72 -10.39 3.78
C ASN A 155 -5.22 -9.16 4.55
N MET A 156 -6.13 -8.46 5.25
CA MET A 156 -5.76 -7.24 5.97
C MET A 156 -4.74 -7.54 7.08
N GLY A 157 -4.97 -8.60 7.85
CA GLY A 157 -4.06 -8.99 8.93
C GLY A 157 -2.64 -9.23 8.42
N ASP A 158 -2.47 -9.91 7.29
CA ASP A 158 -1.15 -10.12 6.69
C ASP A 158 -0.54 -8.81 6.15
N CYS A 159 -1.35 -7.89 5.60
CA CYS A 159 -0.88 -6.56 5.23
C CYS A 159 -0.35 -5.79 6.44
N VAL A 160 -1.10 -5.79 7.56
CA VAL A 160 -0.72 -5.11 8.79
C VAL A 160 0.53 -5.74 9.41
N LYS A 161 0.66 -7.07 9.40
CA LYS A 161 1.90 -7.74 9.86
C LYS A 161 3.13 -7.25 9.10
N GLN A 162 3.06 -7.09 7.77
CA GLN A 162 4.19 -6.57 7.00
C GLN A 162 4.49 -5.11 7.35
N LEU A 163 3.45 -4.28 7.52
CA LEU A 163 3.59 -2.91 7.97
C LEU A 163 4.29 -2.85 9.35
N VAL A 164 3.84 -3.65 10.32
CA VAL A 164 4.43 -3.72 11.67
C VAL A 164 5.90 -4.11 11.63
N VAL A 165 6.26 -5.16 10.87
CA VAL A 165 7.65 -5.60 10.72
C VAL A 165 8.54 -4.46 10.21
N GLU A 166 8.04 -3.66 9.26
CA GLU A 166 8.79 -2.52 8.77
C GLU A 166 8.88 -1.40 9.81
N LEU A 167 7.77 -1.04 10.45
CA LEU A 167 7.74 0.00 11.49
C LEU A 167 8.66 -0.32 12.65
N GLU A 168 8.67 -1.56 13.17
CA GLU A 168 9.56 -1.98 14.25
C GLU A 168 11.03 -1.85 13.87
N ARG A 169 11.39 -2.27 12.65
CA ARG A 169 12.75 -2.12 12.14
C ARG A 169 13.19 -0.65 12.10
N LYS A 170 12.29 0.27 11.75
CA LYS A 170 12.61 1.71 11.74
C LYS A 170 12.63 2.30 13.15
N ALA A 171 11.70 1.88 14.01
CA ALA A 171 11.57 2.36 15.39
C ALA A 171 12.82 2.06 16.23
N ALA A 172 13.49 0.94 15.97
CA ALA A 172 14.76 0.59 16.60
C ALA A 172 15.88 1.65 16.42
N HIS A 173 15.72 2.56 15.45
CA HIS A 173 16.68 3.61 15.12
C HIS A 173 16.07 5.03 15.16
N ALA A 174 14.81 5.17 15.55
CA ALA A 174 14.10 6.44 15.57
C ALA A 174 13.94 6.98 17.00
N SER A 175 13.96 8.30 17.16
CA SER A 175 13.73 8.98 18.44
C SER A 175 12.26 9.11 18.81
N ASP A 176 11.37 9.07 17.81
CA ASP A 176 9.95 9.35 17.95
C ASP A 176 9.13 8.74 16.79
N LEU A 177 7.81 8.84 16.91
CA LEU A 177 6.86 8.32 15.94
C LEU A 177 7.01 8.98 14.56
N ARG A 178 7.14 10.31 14.49
CA ARG A 178 7.26 11.02 13.20
C ARG A 178 8.52 10.57 12.46
N THR A 179 9.63 10.41 13.17
CA THR A 179 10.90 9.93 12.63
C THR A 179 10.79 8.48 12.16
N THR A 180 10.07 7.63 12.90
CA THR A 180 9.77 6.25 12.47
C THR A 180 9.02 6.24 11.14
N VAL A 181 7.97 7.04 11.02
CA VAL A 181 7.15 7.14 9.79
C VAL A 181 7.93 7.74 8.63
N ARG A 182 8.78 8.74 8.88
CA ARG A 182 9.71 9.26 7.86
C ARG A 182 10.62 8.15 7.34
N MET A 183 11.22 7.36 8.23
CA MET A 183 12.12 6.27 7.89
C MET A 183 11.42 5.08 7.22
N TYR A 184 10.13 4.87 7.51
CA TYR A 184 9.27 3.92 6.81
C TYR A 184 9.19 4.28 5.33
N ASN A 185 8.88 5.53 5.00
CA ASN A 185 8.85 5.96 3.60
C ASN A 185 10.24 6.05 2.96
N GLY A 186 11.24 6.56 3.67
CA GLY A 186 12.62 6.65 3.20
C GLY A 186 13.38 7.86 3.73
N SER A 187 13.97 8.65 2.82
CA SER A 187 14.86 9.77 3.15
C SER A 187 14.64 10.98 2.26
N GLY A 188 15.12 12.15 2.71
CA GLY A 188 15.04 13.41 1.99
C GLY A 188 13.66 14.05 2.07
N GLN A 189 13.48 15.17 1.36
CA GLN A 189 12.29 16.02 1.53
C GLN A 189 10.97 15.27 1.33
N ARG A 190 10.88 14.36 0.36
CA ARG A 190 9.65 13.58 0.12
C ARG A 190 9.22 12.76 1.34
N ALA A 191 10.18 12.16 2.04
CA ALA A 191 9.92 11.39 3.24
C ALA A 191 9.53 12.28 4.44
N GLU A 192 10.08 13.49 4.54
CA GLU A 192 9.62 14.49 5.53
C GLU A 192 8.16 14.84 5.29
N ASN A 193 7.80 15.12 4.05
CA ASN A 193 6.44 15.50 3.67
C ASN A 193 5.46 14.36 3.91
N TYR A 194 5.88 13.13 3.61
CA TYR A 194 5.14 11.92 3.91
C TYR A 194 4.84 11.83 5.40
N ALA A 195 5.86 12.01 6.25
CA ALA A 195 5.70 11.94 7.69
C ALA A 195 4.75 13.03 8.21
N ASP A 196 4.87 14.26 7.72
CA ASP A 196 3.97 15.36 8.09
C ASP A 196 2.51 15.05 7.71
N ASN A 197 2.27 14.54 6.51
CA ASN A 197 0.93 14.13 6.07
C ASN A 197 0.36 13.01 6.95
N VAL A 198 1.15 11.97 7.24
CA VAL A 198 0.71 10.87 8.09
C VAL A 198 0.43 11.34 9.51
N MET A 199 1.23 12.25 10.06
CA MET A 199 0.95 12.82 11.39
C MET A 199 -0.37 13.60 11.39
N GLN A 200 -0.65 14.36 10.33
CA GLN A 200 -1.94 15.04 10.19
C GLN A 200 -3.11 14.05 10.08
N PHE A 201 -2.97 12.99 9.27
CA PHE A 201 -3.99 11.95 9.16
C PHE A 201 -4.16 11.15 10.46
N HIS A 202 -3.09 10.98 11.24
CA HIS A 202 -3.14 10.31 12.54
C HIS A 202 -3.97 11.09 13.54
N GLU A 203 -3.81 12.42 13.60
CA GLU A 203 -4.68 13.27 14.44
C GLU A 203 -6.14 13.22 13.97
N ILE A 204 -6.39 13.18 12.65
CA ILE A 204 -7.74 13.01 12.12
C ILE A 204 -8.33 11.66 12.54
N ALA A 205 -7.56 10.58 12.47
CA ALA A 205 -8.02 9.23 12.76
C ALA A 205 -8.40 9.04 14.23
N LYS A 206 -7.70 9.71 15.17
CA LYS A 206 -8.03 9.72 16.61
C LYS A 206 -9.37 10.38 16.92
N MET A 207 -9.87 11.25 16.05
CA MET A 207 -11.14 11.98 16.23
C MET A 207 -12.35 11.25 15.63
N VAL A 208 -12.16 10.04 15.08
CA VAL A 208 -13.15 9.28 14.32
C VAL A 208 -13.33 7.91 14.94
#